data_AF-A0A7S4Q111-F1
#
_entry.id   AF-A0A7S4Q111-F1
#
_cell.length_a   1.000
_cell.length_b   1.000
_cell.length_c   1.000
_cell.angle_alpha   90.00
_cell.angle_beta   90.00
_cell.angle_gamma   90.00
#
_symmetry.space_group_name_H-M   'P 1'
#
loop_
_entity.id
_entity.type
_entity.pdbx_description
1 polymer ?
#
loop_
_entity_poly.entity_id
_entity_poly.type
_entity_poly.pdbx_seq_one_letter_code
_entity_poly.pdbx_strand_id
1 'polypeptide(L)'
;VDAGALTMLGPFAMDFECSLHFPCSIAISGVGLAPTNKVYLIESAAGRCGMPGLPALDAEWHGIHNPAPVLEDGGGRWNSYLIGTTTGKSGASHRLCWAHDPASELPDGTAVADHSGEYRVEIDPDFIWMRFTAIVDCVLGRECTIALYGVGMGRTNHILLIAREGRCGSAAAVP
;
A
#
# COMPACT_ATOMS: atom_id res chain seq x y z
N VAL A 1 37.93 -23.73 -14.57
CA VAL A 1 37.19 -22.57 -15.09
C VAL A 1 36.62 -21.84 -13.90
N ASP A 2 37.05 -20.60 -13.66
CA ASP A 2 36.42 -19.76 -12.64
C ASP A 2 35.16 -19.15 -13.26
N ALA A 3 34.01 -19.41 -12.64
CA ALA A 3 32.80 -18.67 -12.97
C ALA A 3 32.89 -17.29 -12.31
N GLY A 4 32.78 -16.23 -13.10
CA GLY A 4 32.68 -14.86 -12.58
C GLY A 4 31.42 -14.66 -11.72
N ALA A 5 31.39 -13.58 -10.95
CA ALA A 5 30.22 -13.24 -10.12
C ALA A 5 29.16 -12.48 -10.93
N LEU A 6 27.91 -12.93 -10.84
CA LEU A 6 26.72 -12.20 -11.32
C LEU A 6 26.02 -11.56 -10.12
N THR A 7 25.77 -10.25 -10.18
CA THR A 7 24.96 -9.53 -9.18
C THR A 7 23.67 -9.05 -9.83
N MET A 8 22.53 -9.42 -9.25
CA MET A 8 21.23 -8.88 -9.64
C MET A 8 20.91 -7.68 -8.75
N LEU A 9 20.57 -6.56 -9.38
CA LEU A 9 20.18 -5.33 -8.69
C LEU A 9 18.66 -5.25 -8.59
N GLY A 10 18.18 -4.61 -7.54
CA GLY A 10 16.76 -4.39 -7.31
C GLY A 10 16.34 -4.68 -5.87
N PRO A 11 15.04 -4.51 -5.61
CA PRO A 11 14.45 -4.77 -4.30
C PRO A 11 14.37 -6.28 -4.02
N PHE A 12 14.31 -6.64 -2.74
CA PHE A 12 13.89 -7.97 -2.32
C PHE A 12 12.36 -8.06 -2.28
N ALA A 13 11.82 -9.26 -2.50
CA ALA A 13 10.41 -9.54 -2.25
C ALA A 13 10.12 -9.44 -0.75
N MET A 14 9.02 -8.80 -0.40
CA MET A 14 8.63 -8.47 0.97
C MET A 14 7.11 -8.32 1.06
N ASP A 15 6.53 -8.64 2.21
CA ASP A 15 5.11 -8.44 2.47
C ASP A 15 4.90 -7.13 3.24
N PHE A 16 3.90 -6.34 2.83
CA PHE A 16 3.53 -5.08 3.44
C PHE A 16 2.04 -5.02 3.77
N GLU A 17 1.75 -4.37 4.89
CA GLU A 17 0.40 -4.10 5.33
C GLU A 17 0.26 -2.62 5.68
N CYS A 18 -0.77 -1.96 5.14
CA CYS A 18 -1.06 -0.57 5.47
C CYS A 18 -2.49 -0.39 5.99
N SER A 19 -2.63 0.41 7.04
CA SER A 19 -3.93 0.69 7.66
C SER A 19 -4.64 1.83 6.95
N LEU A 20 -5.90 1.61 6.56
CA LEU A 20 -6.74 2.68 6.00
C LEU A 20 -6.84 3.87 6.97
N HIS A 21 -6.89 5.09 6.43
CA HIS A 21 -6.93 6.38 7.15
C HIS A 21 -5.66 6.78 7.90
N PHE A 22 -4.57 6.01 7.80
CA PHE A 22 -3.26 6.39 8.33
C PHE A 22 -2.24 6.55 7.20
N PRO A 23 -1.24 7.44 7.35
CA PRO A 23 -0.13 7.52 6.41
C PRO A 23 0.59 6.18 6.31
N CYS A 24 0.62 5.63 5.09
CA CYS A 24 1.32 4.42 4.72
C CYS A 24 2.71 4.80 4.18
N SER A 25 3.74 4.57 4.98
CA SER A 25 5.13 4.66 4.55
C SER A 25 5.75 3.28 4.63
N ILE A 26 6.35 2.80 3.55
CA ILE A 26 7.02 1.50 3.49
C ILE A 26 8.51 1.69 3.27
N ALA A 27 9.32 0.78 3.80
CA ALA A 27 10.76 0.73 3.55
C ALA A 27 11.09 -0.59 2.85
N ILE A 28 11.69 -0.50 1.66
CA ILE A 28 12.06 -1.65 0.84
C ILE A 28 13.57 -1.78 0.86
N SER A 29 14.06 -2.98 1.21
CA SER A 29 15.49 -3.32 1.15
C SER A 29 15.85 -3.96 -0.19
N GLY A 30 17.11 -3.87 -0.59
CA GLY A 30 17.58 -4.45 -1.83
C GLY A 30 19.07 -4.23 -2.08
N VAL A 31 19.48 -4.44 -3.31
CA VAL A 31 20.87 -4.24 -3.77
C VAL A 31 20.89 -3.24 -4.91
N GLY A 32 21.71 -2.20 -4.80
CA GLY A 32 21.87 -1.20 -5.86
C GLY A 32 20.61 -0.38 -6.10
N LEU A 33 19.86 -0.10 -5.03
CA LEU A 33 18.73 0.81 -5.09
C LEU A 33 19.21 2.25 -5.35
N ALA A 34 18.34 3.12 -5.86
CA ALA A 34 18.68 4.49 -6.23
C ALA A 34 17.51 5.44 -5.94
N PRO A 35 17.77 6.75 -5.77
CA PRO A 35 16.71 7.75 -5.58
C PRO A 35 15.72 7.87 -6.76
N THR A 36 16.09 7.37 -7.94
CA THR A 36 15.24 7.34 -9.15
C THR A 36 14.19 6.23 -9.12
N ASN A 37 14.32 5.28 -8.20
CA ASN A 37 13.39 4.17 -8.05
C ASN A 37 11.97 4.68 -7.83
N LYS A 38 10.98 3.92 -8.29
CA LYS A 38 9.57 4.18 -7.99
C LYS A 38 8.84 2.88 -7.72
N VAL A 39 7.78 2.95 -6.93
CA VAL A 39 6.82 1.86 -6.77
C VAL A 39 5.48 2.22 -7.38
N TYR A 40 4.77 1.19 -7.83
CA TYR A 40 3.46 1.31 -8.46
C TYR A 40 2.53 0.25 -7.90
N LEU A 41 1.39 0.67 -7.35
CA LEU A 41 0.35 -0.25 -6.91
C LEU A 41 -0.63 -0.50 -8.07
N ILE A 42 -1.02 -1.76 -8.25
CA ILE A 42 -2.10 -2.17 -9.17
C ILE A 42 -3.10 -3.04 -8.42
N GLU A 43 -4.35 -3.04 -8.85
CA GLU A 43 -5.32 -4.03 -8.37
C GLU A 43 -4.92 -5.42 -8.85
N SER A 44 -4.90 -6.39 -7.95
CA SER A 44 -4.47 -7.76 -8.28
C SER A 44 -5.37 -8.41 -9.34
N ALA A 45 -6.64 -8.03 -9.39
CA ALA A 45 -7.60 -8.51 -10.38
C ALA A 45 -7.41 -7.89 -11.77
N ALA A 46 -6.74 -6.73 -11.86
CA ALA A 46 -6.50 -6.06 -13.13
C ALA A 46 -5.36 -6.70 -13.94
N GLY A 47 -4.36 -7.27 -13.27
CA GLY A 47 -3.26 -7.95 -13.94
C GLY A 47 -2.04 -8.19 -13.05
N ARG A 48 -0.85 -8.07 -13.66
CA ARG A 48 0.46 -8.33 -13.04
C ARG A 48 1.44 -7.20 -13.36
N CYS A 49 2.48 -7.07 -12.53
CA CYS A 49 3.57 -6.11 -12.75
C CYS A 49 4.15 -6.23 -14.17
N GLY A 50 4.34 -5.09 -14.84
CA GLY A 50 4.90 -4.99 -16.19
C GLY A 50 3.92 -5.28 -17.32
N MET A 51 2.65 -5.57 -17.03
CA MET A 51 1.60 -5.61 -18.05
C MET A 51 1.25 -4.17 -18.45
N PRO A 52 1.34 -3.80 -19.73
CA PRO A 52 0.91 -2.49 -20.19
C PRO A 52 -0.62 -2.40 -20.24
N GLY A 53 -1.15 -1.18 -20.19
CA GLY A 53 -2.58 -0.89 -20.29
C GLY A 53 -3.37 -1.23 -19.04
N LEU A 54 -2.71 -1.38 -17.88
CA LEU A 54 -3.45 -1.57 -16.63
C LEU A 54 -4.16 -0.27 -16.25
N PRO A 55 -5.43 -0.37 -15.79
CA PRO A 55 -6.14 0.81 -15.32
C PRO A 55 -5.41 1.39 -14.11
N ALA A 56 -5.42 2.72 -14.00
CA ALA A 56 -5.10 3.36 -12.74
C ALA A 56 -6.04 2.81 -11.64
N LEU A 57 -5.55 2.81 -10.41
CA LEU A 57 -6.37 2.41 -9.25
C LEU A 57 -7.70 3.18 -9.27
N ASP A 58 -8.79 2.49 -8.91
CA ASP A 58 -10.15 3.04 -8.95
C ASP A 58 -10.20 4.42 -8.28
N ALA A 59 -11.11 5.29 -8.75
CA ALA A 59 -11.33 6.63 -8.24
C ALA A 59 -11.50 6.65 -6.72
N GLU A 60 -12.03 5.59 -6.11
CA GLU A 60 -12.19 5.48 -4.66
C GLU A 60 -10.86 5.42 -3.86
N TRP A 61 -9.73 5.10 -4.50
CA TRP A 61 -8.39 5.10 -3.88
C TRP A 61 -7.75 6.49 -3.90
N HIS A 62 -8.46 7.48 -3.39
CA HIS A 62 -7.91 8.82 -3.22
C HIS A 62 -6.78 8.86 -2.18
N GLY A 63 -5.88 9.84 -2.31
CA GLY A 63 -4.85 10.14 -1.30
C GLY A 63 -3.61 9.24 -1.35
N ILE A 64 -3.47 8.41 -2.39
CA ILE A 64 -2.25 7.65 -2.66
C ILE A 64 -1.40 8.31 -3.74
N HIS A 65 -0.08 8.16 -3.61
CA HIS A 65 0.91 8.49 -4.63
C HIS A 65 1.14 7.24 -5.47
N ASN A 66 0.68 7.25 -6.71
CA ASN A 66 0.84 6.11 -7.61
C ASN A 66 1.11 6.58 -9.05
N PRO A 67 2.36 6.48 -9.56
CA PRO A 67 3.54 5.92 -8.89
C PRO A 67 4.02 6.73 -7.67
N ALA A 68 4.58 6.05 -6.67
CA ALA A 68 5.21 6.66 -5.50
C ALA A 68 6.74 6.76 -5.71
N PRO A 69 7.33 7.97 -5.62
CA PRO A 69 8.78 8.16 -5.68
C PRO A 69 9.46 7.82 -4.34
N VAL A 70 10.78 7.67 -4.37
CA VAL A 70 11.59 7.54 -3.14
C VAL A 70 11.41 8.78 -2.27
N LEU A 71 11.10 8.55 -0.98
CA LEU A 71 11.07 9.55 0.08
C LEU A 71 12.45 9.70 0.73
N GLU A 72 13.12 8.58 1.01
CA GLU A 72 14.45 8.55 1.64
C GLU A 72 15.33 7.46 1.01
N ASP A 73 16.59 7.80 0.74
CA ASP A 73 17.58 6.88 0.18
C ASP A 73 18.60 6.40 1.23
N GLY A 74 18.73 5.08 1.36
CA GLY A 74 19.63 4.41 2.28
C GLY A 74 21.02 4.11 1.71
N GLY A 75 21.44 4.81 0.65
CA GLY A 75 22.71 4.58 -0.04
C GLY A 75 22.72 3.23 -0.76
N GLY A 76 21.64 2.94 -1.49
CA GLY A 76 21.50 1.73 -2.33
C GLY A 76 21.22 0.42 -1.61
N ARG A 77 21.02 0.45 -0.29
CA ARG A 77 20.63 -0.72 0.52
C ARG A 77 19.13 -0.78 0.79
N TRP A 78 18.48 0.36 0.86
CA TRP A 78 17.05 0.49 1.08
C TRP A 78 16.54 1.84 0.55
N ASN A 79 15.25 1.91 0.21
CA ASN A 79 14.53 3.16 -0.02
C ASN A 79 13.24 3.17 0.79
N SER A 80 12.82 4.32 1.30
CA SER A 80 11.47 4.51 1.84
C SER A 80 10.56 5.19 0.81
N TYR A 81 9.27 4.91 0.90
CA TYR A 81 8.25 5.44 0.00
C TYR A 81 7.01 5.84 0.80
N LEU A 82 6.52 7.05 0.59
CA LEU A 82 5.20 7.46 1.09
C LEU A 82 4.16 7.04 0.06
N ILE A 83 3.45 5.94 0.34
CA ILE A 83 2.35 5.47 -0.51
C ILE A 83 1.15 6.41 -0.37
N GLY A 84 0.94 6.99 0.80
CA GLY A 84 -0.10 8.00 1.05
C GLY A 84 -1.09 7.61 2.14
N THR A 85 -2.22 8.30 2.19
CA THR A 85 -3.29 8.07 3.17
C THR A 85 -4.61 7.90 2.44
N THR A 86 -5.13 6.67 2.39
CA THR A 86 -6.35 6.37 1.63
C THR A 86 -7.52 5.99 2.52
N THR A 87 -8.71 6.35 2.06
CA THR A 87 -10.02 5.99 2.64
C THR A 87 -10.68 4.84 1.87
N GLY A 88 -9.96 4.21 0.93
CA GLY A 88 -10.48 3.21 -0.01
C GLY A 88 -11.18 2.00 0.63
N LYS A 89 -11.66 1.08 -0.20
CA LYS A 89 -12.38 -0.11 0.26
C LYS A 89 -11.43 -1.13 0.91
N SER A 90 -11.78 -1.56 2.12
CA SER A 90 -11.15 -2.69 2.78
C SER A 90 -11.30 -3.98 1.97
N GLY A 91 -10.24 -4.80 1.94
CA GLY A 91 -10.31 -6.15 1.40
C GLY A 91 -10.03 -6.28 -0.11
N ALA A 92 -9.68 -5.19 -0.79
CA ALA A 92 -9.08 -5.28 -2.12
C ALA A 92 -7.60 -5.66 -2.01
N SER A 93 -7.18 -6.70 -2.72
CA SER A 93 -5.76 -7.07 -2.82
C SER A 93 -5.09 -6.31 -3.94
N HIS A 94 -3.90 -5.81 -3.67
CA HIS A 94 -3.07 -5.09 -4.63
C HIS A 94 -1.75 -5.83 -4.83
N ARG A 95 -1.06 -5.49 -5.91
CA ARG A 95 0.34 -5.87 -6.12
C ARG A 95 1.21 -4.64 -6.03
N LEU A 96 2.34 -4.75 -5.34
CA LEU A 96 3.36 -3.72 -5.28
C LEU A 96 4.44 -4.00 -6.33
N CYS A 97 4.47 -3.17 -7.36
CA CYS A 97 5.40 -3.26 -8.46
C CYS A 97 6.51 -2.21 -8.35
N TRP A 98 7.67 -2.46 -8.96
CA TRP A 98 8.84 -1.59 -8.90
C TRP A 98 9.53 -1.39 -10.25
N ALA A 99 10.11 -0.20 -10.42
CA ALA A 99 10.98 0.16 -11.52
C ALA A 99 12.16 1.01 -11.01
N HIS A 100 13.31 0.90 -11.68
CA HIS A 100 14.56 1.56 -11.27
C HIS A 100 14.62 3.05 -11.61
N ASP A 101 14.18 3.40 -12.81
CA ASP A 101 14.12 4.77 -13.31
C ASP A 101 13.07 4.85 -14.42
N PRO A 102 11.78 4.72 -14.06
CA PRO A 102 10.72 4.70 -15.06
C PRO A 102 10.48 6.12 -15.62
N ALA A 103 10.29 6.19 -16.93
CA ALA A 103 10.07 7.43 -17.65
C ALA A 103 8.82 8.15 -17.17
N SER A 104 8.94 9.47 -16.96
CA SER A 104 7.79 10.36 -16.70
C SER A 104 7.29 11.06 -17.97
N GLU A 105 8.14 11.16 -18.99
CA GLU A 105 7.86 11.85 -20.25
C GLU A 105 8.39 11.05 -21.44
N LEU A 106 7.70 11.14 -22.57
CA LEU A 106 8.14 10.62 -23.87
C LEU A 106 9.19 11.57 -24.49
N PRO A 107 9.94 11.13 -25.53
CA PRO A 107 10.98 11.96 -26.15
C PRO A 107 10.49 13.30 -26.74
N ASP A 108 9.19 13.44 -26.98
CA ASP A 108 8.54 14.67 -27.45
C ASP A 108 8.08 15.60 -26.31
N GLY A 109 8.37 15.25 -25.06
CA GLY A 109 8.01 16.02 -23.86
C GLY A 109 6.57 15.79 -23.39
N THR A 110 5.83 14.85 -24.00
CA THR A 110 4.49 14.49 -23.51
C THR A 110 4.58 13.60 -22.28
N ALA A 111 3.70 13.81 -21.29
CA ALA A 111 3.67 12.98 -20.10
C ALA A 111 3.23 11.55 -20.43
N VAL A 112 3.89 10.57 -19.81
CA VAL A 112 3.52 9.16 -19.96
C VAL A 112 2.15 8.92 -19.32
N ALA A 113 1.16 8.54 -20.13
CA ALA A 113 -0.20 8.30 -19.65
C ALA A 113 -0.37 6.93 -18.95
N ASP A 114 0.43 5.95 -19.36
CA ASP A 114 0.43 4.60 -18.82
C ASP A 114 1.84 4.21 -18.36
N HIS A 115 1.99 4.10 -17.05
CA HIS A 115 3.25 3.72 -16.42
C HIS A 115 3.41 2.20 -16.26
N SER A 116 2.32 1.42 -16.37
CA SER A 116 2.25 0.02 -15.89
C SER A 116 3.27 -0.93 -16.53
N GLY A 117 3.62 -0.71 -17.80
CA GLY A 117 4.58 -1.56 -18.54
C GLY A 117 6.05 -1.48 -18.08
N GLU A 118 6.41 -0.43 -17.32
CA GLU A 118 7.79 -0.23 -16.86
C GLU A 118 8.07 -0.89 -15.51
N TYR A 119 7.04 -1.15 -14.70
CA TYR A 119 7.17 -1.68 -13.34
C TYR A 119 7.11 -3.21 -13.35
N ARG A 120 8.23 -3.84 -13.70
CA ARG A 120 8.30 -5.28 -14.00
C ARG A 120 8.71 -6.17 -12.82
N VAL A 121 9.15 -5.58 -11.72
CA VAL A 121 9.54 -6.33 -10.53
C VAL A 121 8.38 -6.32 -9.54
N GLU A 122 7.91 -7.51 -9.17
CA GLU A 122 6.90 -7.68 -8.13
C GLU A 122 7.60 -7.80 -6.78
N ILE A 123 7.30 -6.89 -5.86
CA ILE A 123 7.84 -6.89 -4.50
C ILE A 123 6.91 -7.65 -3.56
N ASP A 124 5.62 -7.30 -3.63
CA ASP A 124 4.54 -7.86 -2.81
C ASP A 124 3.37 -8.27 -3.73
N PRO A 125 3.11 -9.57 -3.92
CA PRO A 125 1.99 -10.03 -4.74
C PRO A 125 0.62 -9.88 -4.06
N ASP A 126 0.59 -9.68 -2.74
CA ASP A 126 -0.60 -9.73 -1.89
C ASP A 126 -0.69 -8.51 -0.97
N PHE A 127 -0.27 -7.33 -1.46
CA PHE A 127 -0.31 -6.07 -0.72
C PHE A 127 -1.75 -5.78 -0.26
N ILE A 128 -1.94 -5.66 1.06
CA ILE A 128 -3.26 -5.46 1.66
C ILE A 128 -3.36 -4.13 2.37
N TRP A 129 -4.45 -3.42 2.04
CA TRP A 129 -4.95 -2.34 2.88
C TRP A 129 -5.85 -2.93 3.95
N MET A 130 -5.31 -3.06 5.16
CA MET A 130 -6.06 -3.57 6.29
C MET A 130 -7.00 -2.50 6.85
N ARG A 131 -8.24 -2.90 7.07
CA ARG A 131 -9.17 -2.22 7.98
C ARG A 131 -9.12 -2.98 9.30
N PHE A 132 -9.12 -2.26 10.42
CA PHE A 132 -9.07 -2.84 11.76
C PHE A 132 -9.87 -4.14 11.88
N THR A 133 -9.22 -5.19 12.37
CA THR A 133 -9.89 -6.44 12.68
C THR A 133 -10.45 -6.34 14.09
N ALA A 134 -11.73 -6.68 14.26
CA ALA A 134 -12.37 -6.74 15.57
C ALA A 134 -12.77 -8.18 15.88
N ILE A 135 -12.35 -8.71 17.02
CA ILE A 135 -12.99 -9.88 17.62
C ILE A 135 -14.02 -9.34 18.62
N VAL A 136 -15.28 -9.70 18.41
CA VAL A 136 -16.42 -9.24 19.21
C VAL A 136 -17.03 -10.43 19.91
N ASP A 137 -16.75 -10.56 21.20
CA ASP A 137 -17.31 -11.60 22.06
C ASP A 137 -18.34 -10.98 22.98
N CYS A 138 -19.58 -10.88 22.48
CA CYS A 138 -20.69 -10.27 23.20
C CYS A 138 -21.86 -11.23 23.26
N VAL A 139 -22.21 -11.61 24.48
CA VAL A 139 -23.36 -12.47 24.78
C VAL A 139 -24.32 -11.70 25.66
N LEU A 140 -25.62 -11.75 25.36
CA LEU A 140 -26.64 -11.08 26.14
C LEU A 140 -26.54 -11.49 27.63
N GLY A 141 -26.44 -10.50 28.51
CA GLY A 141 -26.33 -10.72 29.96
C GLY A 141 -24.92 -11.09 30.47
N ARG A 142 -23.88 -11.03 29.62
CA ARG A 142 -22.47 -11.21 30.02
C ARG A 142 -21.64 -9.98 29.64
N GLU A 143 -20.44 -9.91 30.19
CA GLU A 143 -19.46 -8.91 29.76
C GLU A 143 -19.17 -9.05 28.27
N CYS A 144 -19.19 -7.93 27.57
CA CYS A 144 -18.94 -7.82 26.13
C CYS A 144 -17.50 -7.34 25.95
N THR A 145 -16.66 -8.16 25.31
CA THR A 145 -15.27 -7.83 25.05
C THR A 145 -15.08 -7.59 23.56
N ILE A 146 -14.52 -6.43 23.20
CA ILE A 146 -14.16 -6.08 21.83
C ILE A 146 -12.64 -5.91 21.79
N ALA A 147 -11.96 -6.83 21.11
CA ALA A 147 -10.53 -6.73 20.84
C ALA A 147 -10.32 -6.19 19.43
N LEU A 148 -9.77 -4.98 19.33
CA LEU A 148 -9.34 -4.41 18.05
C LEU A 148 -7.87 -4.73 17.80
N TYR A 149 -7.58 -5.20 16.61
CA TYR A 149 -6.24 -5.43 16.10
C TYR A 149 -5.97 -4.46 14.96
N GLY A 150 -4.79 -3.85 14.99
CA GLY A 150 -4.32 -2.92 13.98
C GLY A 150 -3.18 -2.05 14.50
N VAL A 151 -2.69 -1.18 13.62
CA VAL A 151 -1.60 -0.25 13.93
C VAL A 151 -2.16 0.98 14.67
N GLY A 152 -1.39 1.54 15.62
CA GLY A 152 -1.77 2.78 16.34
C GLY A 152 -2.67 2.60 17.57
N MET A 153 -2.84 1.36 18.06
CA MET A 153 -3.60 1.09 19.28
C MET A 153 -2.87 1.56 20.53
N GLY A 154 -3.57 2.32 21.36
CA GLY A 154 -3.07 2.95 22.58
C GLY A 154 -4.20 3.31 23.54
N ARG A 155 -3.86 3.59 24.81
CA ARG A 155 -4.85 3.78 25.89
C ARG A 155 -5.82 4.95 25.71
N THR A 156 -5.53 5.88 24.81
CA THR A 156 -6.37 7.04 24.48
C THR A 156 -7.43 6.74 23.42
N ASN A 157 -7.42 5.56 22.82
CA ASN A 157 -8.42 5.16 21.83
C ASN A 157 -9.72 4.75 22.53
N HIS A 158 -10.85 5.03 21.89
CA HIS A 158 -12.18 4.69 22.38
C HIS A 158 -13.02 4.08 21.26
N ILE A 159 -13.95 3.19 21.63
CA ILE A 159 -14.88 2.54 20.71
C ILE A 159 -16.28 3.05 21.04
N LEU A 160 -17.01 3.50 20.02
CA LEU A 160 -18.43 3.84 20.12
C LEU A 160 -19.25 2.75 19.44
N LEU A 161 -20.15 2.12 20.20
CA LEU A 161 -21.17 1.23 19.66
C LEU A 161 -22.39 2.07 19.28
N ILE A 162 -22.94 1.84 18.09
CA ILE A 162 -24.15 2.49 17.59
C ILE A 162 -25.20 1.44 17.25
N ALA A 163 -26.47 1.78 17.42
CA ALA A 163 -27.57 0.94 16.97
C ALA A 163 -27.52 0.72 15.45
N ARG A 164 -28.15 -0.36 14.97
CA ARG A 164 -28.06 -0.82 13.57
C ARG A 164 -28.47 0.25 12.56
N GLU A 165 -29.43 1.09 12.93
CA GLU A 165 -29.97 2.19 12.15
C GLU A 165 -29.13 3.47 12.22
N GLY A 166 -28.16 3.53 13.14
CA GLY A 166 -27.22 4.62 13.29
C GLY A 166 -26.14 4.64 12.21
N ARG A 167 -25.50 5.80 12.04
CA ARG A 167 -24.31 5.96 11.18
C ARG A 167 -23.20 6.64 11.97
N CYS A 168 -21.97 6.13 11.83
CA CYS A 168 -20.79 6.76 12.39
C CYS A 168 -20.69 8.23 11.92
N GLY A 169 -20.31 9.14 12.83
CA GLY A 169 -20.12 10.57 12.52
C GLY A 169 -21.40 11.41 12.43
N SER A 170 -22.59 10.82 12.63
CA SER A 170 -23.82 11.59 12.75
C SER A 170 -24.01 12.17 14.15
N ALA A 171 -24.64 13.35 14.28
CA ALA A 171 -24.99 13.95 15.58
C ALA A 171 -25.98 13.10 16.40
N ALA A 172 -26.68 12.15 15.75
CA ALA A 172 -27.59 11.21 16.37
C ALA A 172 -26.91 9.88 16.77
N ALA A 173 -25.59 9.75 16.61
CA ALA A 173 -24.82 8.64 17.15
C ALA A 173 -24.65 8.82 18.66
N VAL A 174 -25.75 8.61 19.39
CA VAL A 174 -25.78 8.51 20.85
C VAL A 174 -25.98 7.02 21.18
N PRO A 175 -25.26 6.48 22.18
CA PRO A 175 -25.46 5.10 22.63
C PRO A 175 -26.88 4.83 23.14
#